data_AF-A0A2M7GPQ2-F1
#
_entry.id   AF-A0A2M7GPQ2-F1
#
_cell.length_a   1.000
_cell.length_b   1.000
_cell.length_c   1.000
_cell.angle_alpha   90.00
_cell.angle_beta   90.00
_cell.angle_gamma   90.00
#
_symmetry.space_group_name_H-M   'P 1'
#
loop_
_entity.id
_entity.type
_entity.pdbx_description
1 polymer ?
#
loop_
_entity_poly.entity_id
_entity_poly.type
_entity_poly.pdbx_seq_one_letter_code
_entity_poly.pdbx_strand_id
1 'polypeptide(L)'
;MRVLIPVVLIGVAVVVQGCAGVGLTMLGVGGGTAASVGVNHTLSGISYKTFTASLPEVRRSTHVALKDMGIKVTDEKDVEGVRKIMGTAKQRIVEIELESLTPSTTRMRVTVMEEGGFFRDSSTATEIIIQAATALDTPMAADAAGGSVPSR
;
A
#
# COMPACT_ATOMS: atom_id res chain seq x y z
N MET A 1 -13.87 -34.76 53.35
CA MET A 1 -13.67 -35.10 51.91
C MET A 1 -14.87 -34.74 51.00
N ARG A 2 -15.78 -33.85 51.43
CA ARG A 2 -16.94 -33.38 50.62
C ARG A 2 -16.84 -31.91 50.17
N VAL A 3 -15.82 -31.19 50.64
CA VAL A 3 -15.59 -29.76 50.34
C VAL A 3 -14.38 -29.56 49.40
N LEU A 4 -13.68 -30.63 49.03
CA LEU A 4 -12.60 -30.62 48.03
C LEU A 4 -13.13 -30.68 46.60
N ILE A 5 -14.36 -31.15 46.39
CA ILE A 5 -15.00 -31.22 45.06
C ILE A 5 -15.36 -29.82 44.50
N PRO A 6 -15.94 -28.85 45.25
CA PRO A 6 -16.28 -27.54 44.69
C PRO A 6 -15.03 -26.67 44.44
N VAL A 7 -13.96 -26.84 45.22
CA VAL A 7 -12.73 -26.05 45.07
C VAL A 7 -11.95 -26.43 43.81
N VAL A 8 -11.93 -27.72 43.46
CA VAL A 8 -11.31 -28.20 42.21
C VAL A 8 -12.13 -27.79 40.98
N LEU A 9 -13.47 -27.74 41.08
CA LEU A 9 -14.34 -27.27 39.99
C LEU A 9 -14.25 -25.75 39.74
N ILE A 10 -14.03 -24.95 40.78
CA ILE A 10 -13.83 -23.49 40.62
C ILE A 10 -12.43 -23.16 40.09
N GLY A 11 -11.41 -23.95 40.43
CA GLY A 11 -10.04 -23.76 39.92
C GLY A 11 -9.88 -24.04 38.42
N VAL A 12 -10.69 -24.95 37.85
CA VAL A 12 -10.64 -25.27 36.40
C VAL A 12 -11.39 -24.23 35.56
N ALA A 13 -12.38 -23.52 36.11
CA ALA A 13 -13.13 -22.50 35.37
C ALA A 13 -12.32 -21.22 35.07
N VAL A 14 -11.26 -20.94 35.85
CA VAL A 14 -10.42 -19.74 35.68
C VAL A 14 -9.37 -19.91 34.58
N VAL A 15 -9.04 -21.15 34.18
CA VAL A 15 -8.00 -21.42 33.17
C VAL A 15 -8.57 -21.48 31.74
N VAL A 16 -9.89 -21.41 31.56
CA VAL A 16 -10.55 -21.46 30.22
C VAL A 16 -10.98 -20.08 29.70
N GLN A 17 -10.76 -18.99 30.47
CA GLN A 17 -10.96 -17.62 29.96
C GLN A 17 -9.82 -17.11 29.05
N GLY A 18 -8.87 -17.96 28.66
CA GLY A 18 -7.82 -17.66 27.69
C GLY A 18 -8.23 -17.69 26.20
N CYS A 19 -9.51 -17.88 25.88
CA CYS A 19 -9.97 -18.00 24.48
C CYS A 19 -10.93 -16.88 24.02
N ALA A 20 -10.85 -15.70 24.63
CA ALA A 20 -11.48 -14.49 24.10
C ALA A 20 -10.48 -13.34 24.16
N GLY A 21 -9.97 -12.86 23.02
CA GLY A 21 -9.18 -11.64 23.05
C GLY A 21 -8.40 -11.15 21.81
N VAL A 22 -8.39 -11.83 20.66
CA VAL A 22 -7.63 -11.32 19.48
C VAL A 22 -8.46 -11.26 18.17
N GLY A 23 -9.76 -11.61 18.21
CA GLY A 23 -10.52 -11.85 16.97
C GLY A 23 -11.60 -10.84 16.55
N LEU A 24 -12.08 -9.91 17.38
CA LEU A 24 -13.38 -9.26 17.13
C LEU A 24 -13.48 -7.73 17.21
N THR A 25 -12.37 -6.98 17.28
CA THR A 25 -12.42 -5.50 17.17
C THR A 25 -11.95 -4.93 15.84
N MET A 26 -11.65 -5.76 14.83
CA MET A 26 -11.24 -5.31 13.49
C MET A 26 -12.24 -5.63 12.36
N LEU A 27 -13.50 -5.91 12.69
CA LEU A 27 -14.60 -6.03 11.73
C LEU A 27 -15.67 -4.96 11.99
N GLY A 28 -15.22 -3.76 12.36
CA GLY A 28 -16.02 -2.54 12.25
C GLY A 28 -16.05 -2.09 10.79
N VAL A 29 -17.21 -2.26 10.17
CA VAL A 29 -17.56 -1.94 8.79
C VAL A 29 -16.98 -0.59 8.32
N GLY A 30 -16.03 -0.70 7.39
CA GLY A 30 -15.43 0.38 6.59
C GLY A 30 -14.31 -0.23 5.76
N GLY A 31 -14.64 -0.70 4.56
CA GLY A 31 -13.88 -1.70 3.79
C GLY A 31 -12.40 -1.39 3.52
N GLY A 32 -11.59 -2.47 3.50
CA GLY A 32 -10.18 -2.42 3.11
C GLY A 32 -9.36 -3.63 3.55
N THR A 33 -9.92 -4.85 3.57
CA THR A 33 -9.10 -6.07 3.72
C THR A 33 -8.34 -6.34 2.42
N ALA A 34 -7.15 -5.74 2.22
CA ALA A 34 -6.07 -6.29 1.35
C ALA A 34 -4.85 -5.35 1.16
N ALA A 35 -4.05 -5.01 2.19
CA ALA A 35 -2.78 -4.31 1.87
C ALA A 35 -1.61 -4.45 2.87
N SER A 36 -1.62 -5.37 3.85
CA SER A 36 -0.42 -5.59 4.70
C SER A 36 0.41 -6.82 4.35
N VAL A 37 0.12 -7.53 3.25
CA VAL A 37 0.99 -8.62 2.79
C VAL A 37 2.12 -8.02 1.96
N GLY A 38 3.17 -7.59 2.66
CA GLY A 38 4.43 -7.16 2.08
C GLY A 38 5.06 -8.28 1.26
N VAL A 39 5.44 -7.96 0.03
CA VAL A 39 6.48 -8.69 -0.68
C VAL A 39 7.25 -7.68 -1.52
N ASN A 40 8.30 -7.12 -0.90
CA ASN A 40 9.27 -6.28 -1.59
C ASN A 40 10.35 -7.22 -2.15
N HIS A 41 10.26 -7.60 -3.42
CA HIS A 41 11.35 -8.31 -4.08
C HIS A 41 12.35 -7.27 -4.59
N THR A 42 13.33 -6.91 -3.76
CA THR A 42 14.44 -6.08 -4.21
C THR A 42 15.38 -6.94 -5.05
N LEU A 43 15.25 -6.89 -6.38
CA LEU A 43 16.24 -7.45 -7.29
C LEU A 43 17.16 -6.33 -7.76
N SER A 44 18.43 -6.41 -7.37
CA SER A 44 19.48 -5.48 -7.81
C SER A 44 19.18 -4.00 -7.51
N GLY A 45 18.52 -3.68 -6.40
CA GLY A 45 18.22 -2.30 -6.01
C GLY A 45 16.98 -1.68 -6.67
N ILE A 46 16.18 -2.48 -7.37
CA ILE A 46 14.87 -2.09 -7.92
C ILE A 46 13.79 -2.68 -7.01
N SER A 47 12.80 -1.88 -6.63
CA SER A 47 11.68 -2.31 -5.79
C SER A 47 10.42 -2.51 -6.64
N TYR A 48 9.62 -3.51 -6.30
CA TYR A 48 8.44 -3.90 -7.07
C TYR A 48 7.25 -4.13 -6.14
N LYS A 49 6.06 -3.74 -6.61
CA LYS A 49 4.79 -4.13 -6.00
C LYS A 49 3.71 -4.25 -7.05
N THR A 50 2.87 -5.26 -6.91
CA THR A 50 1.62 -5.37 -7.67
C THR A 50 0.47 -4.86 -6.82
N PHE A 51 -0.37 -4.03 -7.41
CA PHE A 51 -1.56 -3.44 -6.82
C PHE A 51 -2.80 -4.07 -7.44
N THR A 52 -3.77 -4.40 -6.61
CA THR A 52 -5.12 -4.80 -7.04
C THR A 52 -5.97 -3.56 -7.27
N ALA A 53 -5.52 -2.70 -8.19
CA ALA A 53 -6.19 -1.46 -8.59
C ALA A 53 -5.86 -1.15 -10.06
N SER A 54 -6.71 -0.34 -10.69
CA SER A 54 -6.53 0.08 -12.07
C SER A 54 -5.33 1.03 -12.22
N LEU A 55 -4.76 1.10 -13.43
CA LEU A 55 -3.61 1.98 -13.70
C LEU A 55 -3.89 3.46 -13.34
N PRO A 56 -5.06 4.04 -13.65
CA PRO A 56 -5.37 5.43 -13.26
C PRO A 56 -5.35 5.66 -11.73
N GLU A 57 -5.88 4.71 -10.95
CA GLU A 57 -5.91 4.80 -9.48
C GLU A 57 -4.50 4.74 -8.88
N VAL A 58 -3.70 3.77 -9.33
CA VAL A 58 -2.30 3.63 -8.89
C VAL A 58 -1.48 4.85 -9.32
N ARG A 59 -1.70 5.38 -10.53
CA ARG A 59 -1.04 6.60 -11.00
C ARG A 59 -1.36 7.80 -10.12
N ARG A 60 -2.65 8.02 -9.81
CA ARG A 60 -3.07 9.13 -8.93
C ARG A 60 -2.46 9.00 -7.55
N SER A 61 -2.49 7.80 -6.97
CA SER A 61 -1.93 7.52 -5.64
C SER A 61 -0.41 7.69 -5.62
N THR A 62 0.27 7.32 -6.71
CA THR A 62 1.70 7.58 -6.92
C THR A 62 2.00 9.08 -6.90
N HIS A 63 1.22 9.90 -7.62
CA HIS A 63 1.39 11.35 -7.61
C HIS A 63 1.16 11.96 -6.23
N VAL A 64 0.16 11.48 -5.48
CA VAL A 64 -0.06 11.88 -4.08
C VAL A 64 1.15 11.55 -3.24
N ALA A 65 1.63 10.31 -3.29
CA ALA A 65 2.82 9.87 -2.55
C ALA A 65 4.06 10.71 -2.89
N LEU A 66 4.36 10.90 -4.18
CA LEU A 66 5.51 11.70 -4.60
C LEU A 66 5.43 13.14 -4.09
N LYS A 67 4.25 13.77 -4.19
CA LYS A 67 4.01 15.12 -3.68
C LYS A 67 4.18 15.19 -2.16
N ASP A 68 3.63 14.25 -1.42
CA ASP A 68 3.71 14.20 0.04
C ASP A 68 5.15 13.93 0.53
N MET A 69 5.93 13.16 -0.25
CA MET A 69 7.36 12.94 -0.03
C MET A 69 8.27 14.10 -0.50
N GLY A 70 7.71 15.13 -1.13
CA GLY A 70 8.49 16.26 -1.66
C GLY A 70 9.36 15.89 -2.88
N ILE A 71 9.00 14.84 -3.61
CA ILE A 71 9.67 14.43 -4.85
C ILE A 71 9.04 15.19 -6.01
N LYS A 72 9.86 15.91 -6.78
CA LYS A 72 9.40 16.70 -7.92
C LYS A 72 9.28 15.80 -9.15
N VAL A 73 8.08 15.68 -9.72
CA VAL A 73 7.88 15.03 -11.03
C VAL A 73 8.47 15.92 -12.14
N THR A 74 9.28 15.32 -13.01
CA THR A 74 9.98 16.02 -14.10
C THR A 74 9.51 15.62 -15.49
N ASP A 75 9.05 14.38 -15.67
CA ASP A 75 8.53 13.86 -16.93
C ASP A 75 7.51 12.75 -16.66
N GLU A 76 6.52 12.61 -17.53
CA GLU A 76 5.59 11.49 -17.53
C GLU A 76 5.22 11.14 -18.97
N LYS A 77 5.41 9.88 -19.36
CA LYS A 77 5.13 9.40 -20.72
C LYS A 77 4.66 7.95 -20.74
N ASP A 78 3.90 7.59 -21.76
CA ASP A 78 3.63 6.19 -22.08
C ASP A 78 4.69 5.66 -23.04
N VAL A 79 5.28 4.52 -22.73
CA VAL A 79 6.24 3.81 -23.57
C VAL A 79 5.78 2.37 -23.66
N GLU A 80 5.36 1.92 -24.84
CA GLU A 80 4.96 0.52 -25.08
C GLU A 80 3.88 -0.02 -24.13
N GLY A 81 2.92 0.83 -23.73
CA GLY A 81 1.86 0.45 -22.79
C GLY A 81 2.28 0.49 -21.31
N VAL A 82 3.51 0.91 -21.02
CA VAL A 82 4.01 1.17 -19.67
C VAL A 82 4.07 2.68 -19.43
N ARG A 83 3.39 3.15 -18.39
CA ARG A 83 3.44 4.54 -17.96
C ARG A 83 4.72 4.77 -17.15
N LYS A 84 5.62 5.60 -17.66
CA LYS A 84 6.85 6.00 -16.98
C LYS A 84 6.69 7.38 -16.35
N ILE A 85 7.04 7.50 -15.08
CA ILE A 85 7.06 8.75 -14.31
C ILE A 85 8.49 8.96 -13.84
N MET A 86 9.07 10.11 -14.20
CA MET A 86 10.38 10.54 -13.76
C MET A 86 10.23 11.60 -12.69
N GLY A 87 11.09 11.56 -11.68
CA GLY A 87 11.15 12.60 -10.66
C GLY A 87 12.55 12.80 -10.09
N THR A 88 12.71 13.88 -9.33
CA THR A 88 13.97 14.21 -8.65
C THR A 88 13.74 14.63 -7.21
N ALA A 89 14.68 14.26 -6.34
CA ALA A 89 14.68 14.63 -4.94
C ALA A 89 16.11 14.83 -4.44
N LYS A 90 16.54 16.08 -4.26
CA LYS A 90 17.94 16.44 -4.03
C LYS A 90 18.82 15.78 -5.11
N GLN A 91 19.85 15.04 -4.72
CA GLN A 91 20.80 14.35 -5.61
C GLN A 91 20.33 12.94 -6.00
N ARG A 92 19.01 12.73 -6.14
CA ARG A 92 18.42 11.45 -6.51
C ARG A 92 17.51 11.60 -7.71
N ILE A 93 17.60 10.63 -8.62
CA ILE A 93 16.72 10.45 -9.76
C ILE A 93 15.79 9.29 -9.44
N VAL A 94 14.50 9.51 -9.60
CA VAL A 94 13.43 8.54 -9.37
C VAL A 94 12.83 8.16 -10.72
N GLU A 95 12.78 6.87 -11.01
CA GLU A 95 12.09 6.29 -12.16
C GLU A 95 11.02 5.33 -11.64
N ILE A 96 9.77 5.58 -12.03
CA ILE A 96 8.62 4.74 -11.70
C ILE A 96 7.98 4.28 -12.98
N GLU A 97 7.69 3.00 -13.04
CA GLU A 97 6.93 2.41 -14.14
C GLU A 97 5.66 1.77 -13.61
N LEU A 98 4.54 2.08 -14.25
CA LEU A 98 3.23 1.52 -13.99
C LEU A 98 2.76 0.78 -15.23
N GLU A 99 2.52 -0.51 -15.08
CA GLU A 99 2.10 -1.40 -16.15
C GLU A 99 0.78 -2.05 -15.78
N SER A 100 -0.23 -1.90 -16.64
CA SER A 100 -1.50 -2.60 -16.47
C SER A 100 -1.31 -4.07 -16.84
N LEU A 101 -1.44 -4.96 -15.86
CA LEU A 101 -1.46 -6.41 -16.09
C LEU A 101 -2.87 -6.89 -16.45
N THR A 102 -3.89 -6.27 -15.86
CA THR A 102 -5.31 -6.43 -16.16
C THR A 102 -6.03 -5.09 -15.94
N PRO A 103 -7.32 -4.93 -16.34
CA PRO A 103 -8.07 -3.71 -16.04
C PRO A 103 -8.12 -3.32 -14.55
N SER A 104 -7.95 -4.29 -13.64
CA SER A 104 -7.99 -4.10 -12.19
C SER A 104 -6.69 -4.50 -11.49
N THR A 105 -5.57 -4.59 -12.22
CA THR A 105 -4.28 -4.98 -11.64
C THR A 105 -3.14 -4.24 -12.32
N THR A 106 -2.32 -3.58 -11.51
CA THR A 106 -1.20 -2.76 -12.00
C THR A 106 0.08 -3.14 -11.29
N ARG A 107 1.15 -3.37 -12.05
CA ARG A 107 2.50 -3.57 -11.52
C ARG A 107 3.22 -2.24 -11.47
N MET A 108 3.80 -1.93 -10.31
CA MET A 108 4.69 -0.80 -10.09
C MET A 108 6.13 -1.29 -9.94
N ARG A 109 7.04 -0.64 -10.66
CA ARG A 109 8.49 -0.79 -10.53
C ARG A 109 9.07 0.56 -10.18
N VAL A 110 9.90 0.61 -9.13
CA VAL A 110 10.54 1.84 -8.67
C VAL A 110 12.04 1.65 -8.63
N THR A 111 12.76 2.54 -9.31
CA THR A 111 14.22 2.63 -9.29
C THR A 111 14.60 4.02 -8.79
N VAL A 112 15.41 4.09 -7.74
CA VAL A 112 15.96 5.35 -7.25
C VAL A 112 17.48 5.26 -7.36
N MET A 113 18.09 6.27 -7.99
CA MET A 113 19.52 6.32 -8.24
C MET A 113 20.10 7.63 -7.72
N GLU A 114 21.33 7.61 -7.24
CA GLU A 114 22.08 8.85 -7.03
C GLU A 114 22.40 9.53 -8.37
N GLU A 115 22.53 10.86 -8.36
CA GLU A 115 23.05 11.60 -9.50
C GLU A 115 24.42 11.03 -9.93
N GLY A 116 24.51 10.56 -11.18
CA GLY A 116 25.67 9.82 -11.70
C GLY A 116 25.43 8.31 -11.87
N GLY A 117 24.32 7.76 -11.37
CA GLY A 117 23.79 6.44 -11.76
C GLY A 117 24.52 5.21 -11.21
N PHE A 118 25.52 5.38 -10.33
CA PHE A 118 26.35 4.27 -9.86
C PHE A 118 25.73 3.49 -8.68
N PHE A 119 24.92 4.14 -7.84
CA PHE A 119 24.29 3.54 -6.67
C PHE A 119 22.78 3.63 -6.71
N ARG A 120 22.12 2.56 -6.27
CA ARG A 120 20.66 2.46 -6.17
C ARG A 120 20.21 2.55 -4.72
N ASP A 121 19.24 3.42 -4.45
CA ASP A 121 18.63 3.61 -3.14
C ASP A 121 17.34 2.78 -3.03
N SER A 122 17.52 1.50 -2.70
CA SER A 122 16.38 0.58 -2.54
C SER A 122 15.46 0.95 -1.37
N SER A 123 15.99 1.63 -0.35
CA SER A 123 15.20 2.05 0.81
C SER A 123 14.20 3.13 0.43
N THR A 124 14.64 4.15 -0.31
CA THR A 124 13.76 5.19 -0.84
C THR A 124 12.78 4.62 -1.87
N ALA A 125 13.22 3.69 -2.73
CA ALA A 125 12.34 3.03 -3.68
C ALA A 125 11.21 2.25 -2.98
N THR A 126 11.53 1.55 -1.88
CA THR A 126 10.56 0.81 -1.07
C THR A 126 9.57 1.75 -0.40
N GLU A 127 10.06 2.87 0.15
CA GLU A 127 9.21 3.86 0.81
C GLU A 127 8.20 4.50 -0.15
N ILE A 128 8.63 4.82 -1.38
CA ILE A 128 7.72 5.34 -2.42
C ILE A 128 6.55 4.36 -2.66
N ILE A 129 6.84 3.06 -2.71
CA ILE A 129 5.82 2.02 -2.89
C ILE A 129 4.86 1.98 -1.69
N ILE A 130 5.39 2.08 -0.47
CA ILE A 130 4.59 2.09 0.76
C ILE A 130 3.67 3.31 0.80
N GLN A 131 4.19 4.49 0.46
CA GLN A 131 3.40 5.73 0.42
C GLN A 131 2.35 5.70 -0.70
N ALA A 132 2.67 5.15 -1.86
CA ALA A 132 1.71 4.97 -2.94
C ALA A 132 0.58 4.01 -2.55
N ALA A 133 0.89 2.93 -1.82
CA ALA A 133 -0.14 2.04 -1.26
C ALA A 133 -1.00 2.74 -0.21
N THR A 134 -0.37 3.49 0.70
CA THR A 134 -1.07 4.25 1.74
C THR A 134 -2.02 5.29 1.13
N ALA A 135 -1.58 5.97 0.07
CA ALA A 135 -2.40 6.94 -0.66
C ALA A 135 -3.56 6.29 -1.44
N LEU A 136 -3.39 5.04 -1.88
CA LEU A 136 -4.43 4.26 -2.56
C LEU A 136 -5.51 3.76 -1.58
N ASP A 137 -5.09 3.34 -0.39
CA ASP A 137 -5.99 2.82 0.66
C ASP A 137 -6.74 3.93 1.39
N THR A 138 -6.18 5.15 1.43
CA THR A 138 -6.89 6.30 1.97
C THR A 138 -8.02 6.66 0.99
N PRO A 139 -9.30 6.57 1.40
CA PRO A 139 -10.39 6.97 0.52
C PRO A 139 -10.16 8.44 0.16
N MET A 140 -9.83 8.67 -1.11
CA MET A 140 -9.71 10.01 -1.65
C MET A 140 -11.09 10.64 -1.55
N ALA A 141 -11.32 11.38 -0.46
CA ALA A 141 -12.61 11.88 -0.01
C ALA A 141 -13.22 12.97 -0.93
N ALA A 142 -12.90 12.98 -2.22
CA ALA A 142 -13.26 14.04 -3.15
C ALA A 142 -13.68 13.61 -4.57
N ASP A 143 -13.72 12.31 -4.91
CA ASP A 143 -14.34 11.85 -6.18
C ASP A 143 -15.81 11.42 -6.02
N ALA A 144 -16.35 11.45 -4.81
CA ALA A 144 -17.78 11.22 -4.54
C ALA A 144 -18.67 12.47 -4.78
N ALA A 145 -18.13 13.55 -5.35
CA ALA A 145 -18.85 14.80 -5.62
C ALA A 145 -19.06 15.08 -7.12
N GLY A 146 -19.11 14.04 -7.95
CA GLY A 146 -19.31 14.15 -9.40
C GLY A 146 -20.25 13.08 -9.95
N GLY A 147 -21.50 13.04 -9.48
CA GLY A 147 -22.46 12.05 -9.96
C GLY A 147 -23.90 12.19 -9.48
N SER A 148 -24.39 13.40 -9.19
CA SER A 148 -25.84 13.61 -9.11
C SER A 148 -26.40 13.79 -10.53
N VAL A 149 -26.89 12.70 -11.12
CA VAL A 149 -27.79 12.78 -12.26
C VAL A 149 -29.14 13.33 -11.75
N PRO A 150 -29.65 14.46 -12.26
CA PRO A 150 -30.98 14.94 -11.90
C PRO A 150 -32.04 14.09 -12.61
N SER A 151 -32.91 13.45 -11.84
CA SER A 151 -34.15 12.86 -12.33
C SER A 151 -35.07 13.98 -12.83
N ARG A 152 -35.36 13.98 -14.13
CA ARG A 152 -36.55 14.62 -14.71
C ARG A 152 -37.69 13.60 -14.74
#